data_AF-A0A3S0ZBJ2-F1
#
_entry.id   AF-A0A3S0ZBJ2-F1
#
_cell.length_a   1.000
_cell.length_b   1.000
_cell.length_c   1.000
_cell.angle_alpha   90.00
_cell.angle_beta   90.00
_cell.angle_gamma   90.00
#
_symmetry.space_group_name_H-M   'P 1'
#
loop_
_entity.id
_entity.type
_entity.pdbx_description
1 polymer ?
#
loop_
_entity_poly.entity_id
_entity_poly.type
_entity_poly.pdbx_seq_one_letter_code
_entity_poly.pdbx_strand_id
1 'polypeptide(L)'
;MASSQVSDSSTPEAEVTSIKASYPGQCRVVKDVGQFSHVITVQPAEMDATIKFQIPADYPKAKPVVTVRSESLVPETLQDLTEAIQARARAQPDGAMLQALIDFTTEHLAAVGLRPNKARKLKGDTDLCDTNSKKKNKRRKQKSGDTKDEGEGGDEKLPPMKTASDVVNRIIWDDALEKDDFIVGYFDRFRGLMERSFSAFSWEDLAAVDYDVLAVPKHRIQYFKFKDVKVWDKPRRLDNVFGSAKGTKTIDVVIREVEEEEERAKHAQKDGSGGATSKQGVNDERSDASHSDGDDDSDDSDDGITVTIGSKAGIGTTPTAQSKPTEASKGASLKVEEEQNGEGQGEAAGGAYNKYWRDKLRPNHFICVRLTDPALVERICSVHDHLIEQDPSLAECCIPGASLHVTLCMLGLDTAEQLRMCMDALSKAKADLKAAVPPSPLHLHGSSQFYNRVVYAKVHHKQDFLAFCDLLKTLLREAGVQIRDGYEFVPHATIMKVTRPVARERRSTNIDPAIYAPFVDTEFGYQKIDAIYLCSIGSDRRSDGFYLTPLELDFTN
;
A
#
# COMPACT_ATOMS: atom_id res chain seq x y z
N MET A 1 31.86 49.13 -38.42
CA MET A 1 31.12 49.92 -37.42
C MET A 1 30.04 49.01 -36.86
N ALA A 2 30.05 48.82 -35.55
CA ALA A 2 29.13 47.94 -34.84
C ALA A 2 27.69 48.49 -34.94
N SER A 3 26.80 47.70 -35.53
CA SER A 3 25.36 47.93 -35.41
C SER A 3 24.88 47.21 -34.16
N SER A 4 24.77 47.97 -33.07
CA SER A 4 24.14 47.56 -31.83
C SER A 4 22.71 47.08 -32.10
N GLN A 5 22.46 45.80 -31.85
CA GLN A 5 21.10 45.26 -31.75
C GLN A 5 20.44 45.88 -30.52
N VAL A 6 19.36 46.63 -30.75
CA VAL A 6 18.40 47.00 -29.72
C VAL A 6 17.55 45.77 -29.46
N SER A 7 17.77 45.13 -28.31
CA SER A 7 16.99 43.97 -27.83
C SER A 7 15.58 44.43 -27.44
N ASP A 8 14.59 44.06 -28.25
CA ASP A 8 13.17 44.24 -27.97
C ASP A 8 12.77 43.28 -26.83
N SER A 9 12.60 43.81 -25.63
CA SER A 9 12.40 43.06 -24.38
C SER A 9 10.92 42.82 -24.03
N SER A 10 10.06 42.62 -25.04
CA SER A 10 8.60 42.59 -24.85
C SER A 10 7.93 41.25 -25.17
N THR A 11 8.70 40.19 -25.35
CA THR A 11 8.16 38.83 -25.52
C THR A 11 7.91 38.14 -24.17
N PRO A 12 6.79 37.43 -23.98
CA PRO A 12 6.52 36.63 -22.77
C PRO A 12 7.68 35.69 -22.38
N GLU A 13 8.40 35.17 -23.37
CA GLU A 13 9.56 34.30 -23.17
C GLU A 13 10.75 35.02 -22.49
N ALA A 14 10.95 36.32 -22.74
CA ALA A 14 12.02 37.09 -22.12
C ALA A 14 11.74 37.32 -20.62
N GLU A 15 10.48 37.59 -20.27
CA GLU A 15 10.05 37.74 -18.88
C GLU A 15 10.15 36.42 -18.10
N VAL A 16 9.68 35.32 -18.71
CA VAL A 16 9.80 33.97 -18.15
C VAL A 16 11.26 33.58 -17.91
N THR A 17 12.14 33.90 -18.87
CA THR A 17 13.58 33.62 -18.78
C THR A 17 14.24 34.48 -17.69
N SER A 18 13.86 35.75 -17.57
CA SER A 18 14.33 36.64 -16.51
C SER A 18 13.94 36.13 -15.12
N ILE A 19 12.70 35.66 -14.94
CA ILE A 19 12.24 35.10 -13.66
C ILE A 19 12.97 33.81 -13.34
N LYS A 20 13.21 32.94 -14.34
CA LYS A 20 14.01 31.73 -14.16
C LYS A 20 15.45 32.04 -13.74
N ALA A 21 16.03 33.13 -14.24
CA ALA A 21 17.36 33.58 -13.85
C ALA A 21 17.41 34.18 -12.44
N SER A 22 16.36 34.92 -12.03
CA SER A 22 16.27 35.54 -10.69
C SER A 22 16.08 34.54 -9.54
N TYR A 23 15.59 33.33 -9.82
CA TYR A 23 15.30 32.29 -8.81
C TYR A 23 15.94 30.93 -9.18
N PRO A 24 17.29 30.82 -9.17
CA PRO A 24 17.99 29.59 -9.54
C PRO A 24 17.67 28.47 -8.55
N GLY A 25 17.16 27.34 -9.06
CA GLY A 25 16.75 26.19 -8.24
C GLY A 25 15.43 26.38 -7.47
N GLN A 26 14.75 27.52 -7.62
CA GLN A 26 13.50 27.86 -6.93
C GLN A 26 12.37 28.29 -7.90
N CYS A 27 12.66 28.34 -9.20
CA CYS A 27 11.69 28.62 -10.26
C CYS A 27 11.66 27.48 -11.28
N ARG A 28 10.46 26.97 -11.54
CA ARG A 28 10.18 25.96 -12.56
C ARG A 28 9.30 26.56 -13.65
N VAL A 29 9.67 26.36 -14.91
CA VAL A 29 8.90 26.80 -16.08
C VAL A 29 8.54 25.57 -16.90
N VAL A 30 7.25 25.38 -17.18
CA VAL A 30 6.74 24.35 -18.09
C VAL A 30 6.04 25.05 -19.26
N LYS A 31 6.38 24.68 -20.49
CA LYS A 31 5.75 25.21 -21.72
C LYS A 31 4.60 24.30 -22.16
N ASP A 32 3.61 24.88 -22.84
CA ASP A 32 2.54 24.16 -23.56
C ASP A 32 1.72 23.20 -22.69
N VAL A 33 1.18 23.71 -21.57
CA VAL A 33 0.37 22.91 -20.63
C VAL A 33 -1.11 23.21 -20.85
N GLY A 34 -1.79 22.33 -21.59
CA GLY A 34 -3.22 22.45 -21.90
C GLY A 34 -3.54 23.73 -22.68
N GLN A 35 -4.31 24.64 -22.08
CA GLN A 35 -4.69 25.94 -22.68
C GLN A 35 -3.71 27.09 -22.36
N PHE A 36 -2.62 26.81 -21.62
CA PHE A 36 -1.66 27.82 -21.16
C PHE A 36 -0.34 27.68 -21.91
N SER A 37 0.21 28.82 -22.36
CA SER A 37 1.50 28.85 -23.05
C SER A 37 2.66 28.53 -22.09
N HIS A 38 2.59 29.06 -20.87
CA HIS A 38 3.61 28.87 -19.85
C HIS A 38 2.96 28.68 -18.47
N VAL A 39 3.49 27.73 -17.71
CA VAL A 39 3.20 27.58 -16.28
C VAL A 39 4.50 27.83 -15.53
N ILE A 40 4.53 28.90 -14.73
CA ILE A 40 5.69 29.26 -13.91
C ILE A 40 5.33 28.99 -12.45
N THR A 41 6.14 28.17 -11.79
CA THR A 41 6.05 27.94 -10.35
C THR A 41 7.27 28.55 -9.69
N VAL A 42 7.06 29.55 -8.83
CA VAL A 42 8.10 30.23 -8.07
C VAL A 42 7.93 29.93 -6.60
N GLN A 43 9.00 29.49 -5.95
CA GLN A 43 9.07 29.37 -4.50
C GLN A 43 9.95 30.53 -3.98
N PRO A 44 9.38 31.56 -3.34
CA PRO A 44 10.18 32.61 -2.74
C PRO A 44 11.17 32.02 -1.71
N ALA A 45 12.43 32.46 -1.77
CA ALA A 45 13.46 31.99 -0.86
C ALA A 45 13.02 32.16 0.60
N GLU A 46 13.25 31.13 1.42
CA GLU A 46 13.02 31.15 2.87
C GLU A 46 11.54 31.29 3.30
N MET A 47 10.59 31.04 2.39
CA MET A 47 9.15 31.00 2.68
C MET A 47 8.56 29.60 2.43
N ASP A 48 7.67 29.17 3.33
CA ASP A 48 6.81 28.00 3.13
C ASP A 48 5.60 28.39 2.25
N ALA A 49 5.88 28.91 1.06
CA ALA A 49 4.87 29.32 0.09
C ALA A 49 5.32 29.02 -1.34
N THR A 50 4.42 28.52 -2.17
CA THR A 50 4.62 28.30 -3.60
C THR A 50 3.62 29.13 -4.38
N ILE A 51 4.11 29.93 -5.32
CA ILE A 51 3.30 30.79 -6.18
C ILE A 51 3.31 30.20 -7.59
N LYS A 52 2.13 29.83 -8.09
CA LYS A 52 1.95 29.28 -9.43
C LYS A 52 1.27 30.30 -10.33
N PHE A 53 1.88 30.60 -11.47
CA PHE A 53 1.35 31.43 -12.54
C PHE A 53 0.99 30.54 -13.73
N GLN A 54 -0.26 30.58 -14.17
CA GLN A 54 -0.72 29.96 -15.41
C GLN A 54 -0.95 31.06 -16.44
N ILE A 55 -0.11 31.10 -17.47
CA ILE A 55 -0.03 32.18 -18.45
C ILE A 55 -0.75 31.73 -19.73
N PRO A 56 -1.84 32.40 -20.14
CA PRO A 56 -2.53 32.09 -21.40
C PRO A 56 -1.67 32.35 -22.63
N ALA A 57 -2.07 31.81 -23.79
CA ALA A 57 -1.41 32.08 -25.07
C ALA A 57 -1.48 33.56 -25.47
N ASP A 58 -2.56 34.24 -25.12
CA ASP A 58 -2.79 35.67 -25.44
C ASP A 58 -2.17 36.63 -24.42
N TYR A 59 -1.23 36.18 -23.59
CA TYR A 59 -0.50 37.05 -22.67
C TYR A 59 0.40 38.03 -23.46
N PRO A 60 0.44 39.35 -23.12
CA PRO A 60 -0.05 40.00 -21.91
C PRO A 60 -1.49 40.56 -21.94
N LYS A 61 -2.26 40.33 -23.02
CA LYS A 61 -3.66 40.78 -23.15
C LYS A 61 -4.60 39.98 -22.25
N ALA A 62 -4.41 38.66 -22.20
CA ALA A 62 -5.06 37.78 -21.24
C ALA A 62 -4.22 37.68 -19.96
N LYS A 63 -4.78 38.10 -18.82
CA LYS A 63 -4.07 38.13 -17.54
C LYS A 63 -3.82 36.71 -17.01
N PRO A 64 -2.69 36.46 -16.33
CA PRO A 64 -2.35 35.14 -15.80
C PRO A 64 -3.24 34.76 -14.62
N VAL A 65 -3.53 33.47 -14.48
CA VAL A 65 -4.19 32.92 -13.28
C VAL A 65 -3.11 32.62 -12.26
N VAL A 66 -3.21 33.25 -11.08
CA VAL A 66 -2.25 33.05 -9.99
C VAL A 66 -2.87 32.22 -8.89
N THR A 67 -2.11 31.29 -8.32
CA THR A 67 -2.50 30.47 -7.17
C THR A 67 -1.35 30.42 -6.17
N VAL A 68 -1.63 30.71 -4.90
CA VAL A 68 -0.65 30.61 -3.81
C VAL A 68 -0.99 29.41 -2.94
N ARG A 69 0.02 28.60 -2.60
CA ARG A 69 -0.10 27.47 -1.66
C ARG A 69 0.91 27.63 -0.52
N SER A 70 0.51 27.36 0.70
CA SER A 70 1.37 27.34 1.90
C SER A 70 0.84 26.30 2.88
N GLU A 71 1.72 25.52 3.52
CA GLU A 71 1.31 24.56 4.56
C GLU A 71 1.09 25.25 5.91
N SER A 72 1.64 26.45 6.07
CA SER A 72 1.64 27.24 7.31
C SER A 72 0.50 28.25 7.42
N LEU A 73 -0.29 28.47 6.36
CA LEU A 73 -1.40 29.44 6.33
C LEU A 73 -2.77 28.76 6.28
N VAL A 74 -3.76 29.41 6.89
CA VAL A 74 -5.16 28.98 6.85
C VAL A 74 -5.75 29.17 5.44
N PRO A 75 -6.64 28.27 4.96
CA PRO A 75 -7.20 28.33 3.61
C PRO A 75 -7.92 29.64 3.28
N GLU A 76 -8.60 30.26 4.25
CA GLU A 76 -9.31 31.55 4.07
C GLU A 76 -8.33 32.68 3.71
N THR A 77 -7.19 32.77 4.41
CA THR A 77 -6.16 33.77 4.13
C THR A 77 -5.49 33.56 2.77
N LEU A 78 -5.36 32.31 2.32
CA LEU A 78 -4.84 31.99 0.99
C LEU A 78 -5.83 32.37 -0.13
N GLN A 79 -7.13 32.25 0.13
CA GLN A 79 -8.16 32.69 -0.79
C GLN A 79 -8.17 34.22 -0.94
N ASP A 80 -8.16 34.96 0.18
CA ASP A 80 -8.09 36.42 0.18
C ASP A 80 -6.85 36.95 -0.56
N LEU A 81 -5.70 36.31 -0.32
CA LEU A 81 -4.44 36.64 -1.00
C LEU A 81 -4.54 36.37 -2.51
N THR A 82 -5.11 35.23 -2.90
CA THR A 82 -5.28 34.88 -4.32
C THR A 82 -6.19 35.88 -5.03
N GLU A 83 -7.29 36.28 -4.39
CA GLU A 83 -8.19 37.31 -4.91
C GLU A 83 -7.51 38.68 -5.04
N ALA A 84 -6.71 39.09 -4.04
CA ALA A 84 -5.95 40.33 -4.06
C ALA A 84 -4.91 40.36 -5.20
N ILE A 85 -4.20 39.25 -5.43
CA ILE A 85 -3.22 39.13 -6.52
C ILE A 85 -3.93 39.19 -7.88
N GLN A 86 -5.07 38.52 -8.03
CA GLN A 86 -5.86 38.56 -9.27
C GLN A 86 -6.44 39.96 -9.53
N ALA A 87 -6.92 40.67 -8.50
CA ALA A 87 -7.35 42.05 -8.62
C ALA A 87 -6.19 42.97 -9.03
N ARG A 88 -4.99 42.76 -8.46
CA ARG A 88 -3.78 43.50 -8.83
C ARG A 88 -3.36 43.22 -10.27
N ALA A 89 -3.45 41.98 -10.73
CA ALA A 89 -3.17 41.61 -12.12
C ALA A 89 -4.14 42.28 -13.11
N ARG A 90 -5.43 42.40 -12.75
CA ARG A 90 -6.45 43.12 -13.55
C ARG A 90 -6.20 44.63 -13.63
N ALA A 91 -5.64 45.22 -12.57
CA ALA A 91 -5.38 46.66 -12.48
C ALA A 91 -4.07 47.11 -13.16
N GLN A 92 -3.20 46.18 -13.57
CA GLN A 92 -1.94 46.51 -14.25
C GLN A 92 -2.15 46.69 -15.77
N PRO A 93 -1.52 47.71 -16.40
CA PRO A 93 -1.58 47.92 -17.84
C PRO A 93 -0.97 46.74 -18.61
N ASP A 94 -1.29 46.64 -19.90
CA ASP A 94 -0.84 45.55 -20.75
C ASP A 94 0.69 45.63 -20.96
N GLY A 95 1.42 44.76 -20.26
CA GLY A 95 2.89 44.68 -20.25
C GLY A 95 3.39 43.57 -19.32
N ALA A 96 4.71 43.49 -19.15
CA ALA A 96 5.34 42.56 -18.21
C ALA A 96 4.84 42.81 -16.78
N MET A 97 4.28 41.80 -16.13
CA MET A 97 3.62 41.94 -14.82
C MET A 97 3.95 40.83 -13.82
N LEU A 98 4.61 39.76 -14.25
CA LEU A 98 4.87 38.58 -13.44
C LEU A 98 5.82 38.90 -12.27
N GLN A 99 6.90 39.65 -12.51
CA GLN A 99 7.82 40.06 -11.44
C GLN A 99 7.10 40.95 -10.40
N ALA A 100 6.30 41.92 -10.85
CA ALA A 100 5.54 42.80 -9.96
C ALA A 100 4.51 42.03 -9.10
N LEU A 101 3.92 40.95 -9.64
CA LEU A 101 3.01 40.08 -8.89
C LEU A 101 3.77 39.21 -7.87
N ILE A 102 4.98 38.73 -8.21
CA ILE A 102 5.85 38.00 -7.26
C ILE A 102 6.23 38.91 -6.08
N ASP A 103 6.65 40.14 -6.36
CA ASP A 103 7.07 41.10 -5.33
C ASP A 103 5.90 41.45 -4.40
N PHE A 104 4.73 41.75 -4.97
CA PHE A 104 3.50 42.01 -4.20
C PHE A 104 3.09 40.82 -3.33
N THR A 105 3.16 39.60 -3.88
CA THR A 105 2.80 38.38 -3.14
C THR A 105 3.77 38.16 -1.98
N THR A 106 5.06 38.38 -2.20
CA THR A 106 6.12 38.23 -1.19
C THR A 106 5.94 39.24 -0.05
N GLU A 107 5.61 40.49 -0.38
CA GLU A 107 5.32 41.53 0.62
C GLU A 107 4.06 41.22 1.45
N HIS A 108 3.00 40.76 0.79
CA HIS A 108 1.75 40.40 1.47
C HIS A 108 1.93 39.17 2.38
N LEU A 109 2.68 38.16 1.94
CA LEU A 109 3.03 36.99 2.76
C LEU A 109 3.86 37.39 3.98
N ALA A 110 4.79 38.34 3.83
CA ALA A 110 5.55 38.88 4.96
C ALA A 110 4.67 39.65 5.95
N ALA A 111 3.67 40.40 5.48
CA ALA A 111 2.72 41.14 6.31
C ALA A 111 1.80 40.22 7.14
N VAL A 112 1.43 39.05 6.59
CA VAL A 112 0.62 38.02 7.27
C VAL A 112 1.42 37.24 8.34
N GLY A 113 2.72 37.51 8.48
CA GLY A 113 3.55 37.01 9.57
C GLY A 113 4.34 35.74 9.26
N LEU A 114 4.38 35.30 8.00
CA LEU A 114 5.39 34.36 7.53
C LEU A 114 6.74 35.09 7.50
N ARG A 115 7.54 34.88 8.54
CA ARG A 115 8.91 35.36 8.57
C ARG A 115 9.84 34.29 8.00
N PRO A 116 10.90 34.69 7.28
CA PRO A 116 12.04 33.81 7.04
C PRO A 116 12.52 33.24 8.39
N ASN A 117 12.63 31.91 8.49
CA ASN A 117 13.08 31.14 9.66
C ASN A 117 12.14 31.00 10.89
N LYS A 118 10.91 30.48 10.72
CA LYS A 118 10.25 29.69 11.80
C LYS A 118 9.08 28.84 11.30
N ALA A 119 9.30 27.52 11.16
CA ALA A 119 8.21 26.54 11.10
C ALA A 119 7.46 26.57 12.45
N ARG A 120 6.25 27.14 12.46
CA ARG A 120 5.42 27.27 13.66
C ARG A 120 4.70 25.95 13.90
N LYS A 121 5.19 25.14 14.86
CA LYS A 121 4.43 24.06 15.49
C LYS A 121 3.17 24.66 16.15
N LEU A 122 2.00 24.42 15.58
CA LEU A 122 0.72 24.74 16.21
C LEU A 122 0.29 23.57 17.09
N LYS A 123 0.49 23.73 18.40
CA LYS A 123 -0.32 23.10 19.45
C LYS A 123 -1.55 23.98 19.61
N GLY A 124 -2.74 23.36 19.66
CA GLY A 124 -4.01 24.06 19.81
C GLY A 124 -4.09 24.88 21.09
N ASP A 125 -4.86 25.96 21.02
CA ASP A 125 -5.42 26.62 22.19
C ASP A 125 -6.80 27.14 21.83
N THR A 126 -7.80 26.66 22.56
CA THR A 126 -9.10 27.30 22.73
C THR A 126 -8.90 28.50 23.66
N ASP A 127 -9.23 29.69 23.14
CA ASP A 127 -9.90 30.83 23.80
C ASP A 127 -9.30 31.40 25.13
N LEU A 128 -9.22 32.71 25.35
CA LEU A 128 -10.37 33.60 25.58
C LEU A 128 -9.93 35.05 25.82
N CYS A 129 -10.95 35.90 25.76
CA CYS A 129 -11.06 37.30 26.14
C CYS A 129 -10.20 37.84 27.31
N ASP A 130 -9.94 39.12 27.13
CA ASP A 130 -9.43 40.15 28.00
C ASP A 130 -9.86 40.12 29.49
N THR A 131 -8.87 40.20 30.37
CA THR A 131 -8.70 41.14 31.51
C THR A 131 -8.34 40.53 32.87
N ASN A 132 -7.24 41.10 33.41
CA ASN A 132 -6.91 41.32 34.82
C ASN A 132 -6.59 40.11 35.74
N SER A 133 -5.33 40.02 36.18
CA SER A 133 -4.93 40.19 37.61
C SER A 133 -3.49 39.71 37.89
N LYS A 134 -2.59 40.70 38.01
CA LYS A 134 -1.44 40.86 38.93
C LYS A 134 -0.81 39.63 39.65
N LYS A 135 0.53 39.58 39.47
CA LYS A 135 1.64 39.37 40.44
C LYS A 135 2.02 37.92 40.80
N LYS A 136 3.22 37.49 40.33
CA LYS A 136 4.51 37.34 41.08
C LYS A 136 4.48 36.14 42.05
N ASN A 137 5.42 35.18 42.06
CA ASN A 137 6.85 35.27 41.77
C ASN A 137 7.45 33.87 41.49
N LYS A 138 8.30 33.80 40.46
CA LYS A 138 9.32 32.77 40.25
C LYS A 138 10.37 32.80 41.38
N ARG A 139 10.91 31.64 41.75
CA ARG A 139 12.36 31.33 41.78
C ARG A 139 12.54 29.84 42.16
N ARG A 140 13.16 28.94 41.39
CA ARG A 140 14.46 28.85 40.67
C ARG A 140 15.35 27.83 41.41
N LYS A 141 15.67 26.71 40.76
CA LYS A 141 16.90 25.90 40.97
C LYS A 141 17.00 24.93 39.79
N GLN A 142 17.79 25.19 38.75
CA GLN A 142 19.25 25.23 38.61
C GLN A 142 19.91 23.85 38.68
N LYS A 143 20.73 23.63 37.64
CA LYS A 143 21.34 22.43 37.08
C LYS A 143 22.61 21.99 37.84
N SER A 144 22.79 20.68 38.00
CA SER A 144 24.06 19.90 38.14
C SER A 144 23.65 18.48 38.54
N GLY A 145 24.27 17.37 38.17
CA GLY A 145 25.53 17.03 37.54
C GLY A 145 25.71 15.53 37.83
N ASP A 146 26.12 14.79 36.81
CA ASP A 146 26.75 13.45 36.76
C ASP A 146 26.78 12.53 38.01
N THR A 147 26.26 11.30 37.87
CA THR A 147 27.00 10.07 38.27
C THR A 147 26.45 8.84 37.52
N LYS A 148 27.37 8.01 37.00
CA LYS A 148 27.17 6.70 36.37
C LYS A 148 26.41 5.70 37.25
N ASP A 149 25.61 4.83 36.63
CA ASP A 149 25.62 3.40 36.94
C ASP A 149 25.28 2.58 35.69
N GLU A 150 25.99 1.47 35.51
CA GLU A 150 25.95 0.59 34.33
C GLU A 150 24.83 -0.45 34.47
N GLY A 151 24.20 -0.78 33.34
CA GLY A 151 23.22 -1.86 33.20
C GLY A 151 22.93 -2.10 31.72
N GLU A 152 23.61 -3.10 31.16
CA GLU A 152 23.63 -3.49 29.75
C GLU A 152 22.26 -3.95 29.21
N GLY A 153 22.02 -3.65 27.92
CA GLY A 153 20.86 -4.10 27.15
C GLY A 153 20.45 -3.09 26.07
N GLY A 154 21.41 -2.60 25.30
CA GLY A 154 21.15 -1.61 24.24
C GLY A 154 20.44 -2.23 23.05
N ASP A 155 19.24 -1.73 22.75
CA ASP A 155 18.66 -1.80 21.41
C ASP A 155 19.60 -1.02 20.46
N GLU A 156 20.48 -1.75 19.78
CA GLU A 156 21.26 -1.18 18.67
C GLU A 156 20.28 -0.71 17.58
N LYS A 157 20.02 0.59 17.54
CA LYS A 157 19.27 1.21 16.44
C LYS A 157 19.98 0.89 15.13
N LEU A 158 19.39 -0.02 14.35
CA LEU A 158 19.91 -0.42 13.04
C LEU A 158 20.21 0.81 12.16
N PRO A 159 21.35 0.85 11.46
CA PRO A 159 21.79 2.00 10.69
C PRO A 159 20.68 2.55 9.76
N PRO A 160 20.46 3.88 9.73
CA PRO A 160 19.43 4.47 8.88
C PRO A 160 19.74 4.19 7.40
N MET A 161 18.74 3.71 6.67
CA MET A 161 18.83 3.45 5.23
C MET A 161 18.32 4.66 4.46
N LYS A 162 18.93 4.95 3.30
CA LYS A 162 18.45 5.99 2.39
C LYS A 162 17.05 5.67 1.86
N THR A 163 16.24 6.70 1.63
CA THR A 163 14.85 6.55 1.23
C THR A 163 14.72 6.28 -0.27
N ALA A 164 13.58 5.75 -0.72
CA ALA A 164 13.29 5.58 -2.15
C ALA A 164 13.41 6.91 -2.92
N SER A 165 13.05 8.03 -2.30
CA SER A 165 13.21 9.37 -2.88
C SER A 165 14.68 9.73 -3.14
N ASP A 166 15.59 9.32 -2.25
CA ASP A 166 17.02 9.59 -2.39
C ASP A 166 17.62 8.80 -3.56
N VAL A 167 17.18 7.55 -3.74
CA VAL A 167 17.58 6.69 -4.87
C VAL A 167 17.07 7.25 -6.20
N VAL A 168 15.80 7.68 -6.25
CA VAL A 168 15.23 8.33 -7.43
C VAL A 168 16.02 9.59 -7.80
N ASN A 169 16.32 10.44 -6.81
CA ASN A 169 17.13 11.63 -7.03
C ASN A 169 18.52 11.27 -7.54
N ARG A 170 19.18 10.25 -6.99
CA ARG A 170 20.48 9.80 -7.48
C ARG A 170 20.43 9.39 -8.95
N ILE A 171 19.44 8.60 -9.37
CA ILE A 171 19.30 8.17 -10.77
C ILE A 171 18.90 9.32 -11.71
N ILE A 172 18.14 10.32 -11.22
CA ILE A 172 17.76 11.49 -12.04
C ILE A 172 18.94 12.45 -12.28
N TRP A 173 19.76 12.66 -11.24
CA TRP A 173 20.79 13.70 -11.18
C TRP A 173 22.22 13.20 -11.45
N ASP A 174 22.44 11.89 -11.55
CA ASP A 174 23.76 11.32 -11.85
C ASP A 174 23.91 11.06 -13.35
N ASP A 175 24.78 11.83 -14.01
CA ASP A 175 25.02 11.71 -15.45
C ASP A 175 25.76 10.41 -15.83
N ALA A 176 26.36 9.71 -14.85
CA ALA A 176 27.04 8.43 -15.05
C ALA A 176 26.09 7.22 -15.10
N LEU A 177 24.81 7.40 -14.79
CA LEU A 177 23.82 6.33 -14.71
C LEU A 177 22.84 6.41 -15.89
N GLU A 178 22.82 5.38 -16.74
CA GLU A 178 21.83 5.29 -17.81
C GLU A 178 20.45 4.94 -17.26
N LYS A 179 19.50 5.86 -17.40
CA LYS A 179 18.14 5.74 -16.82
C LYS A 179 17.38 4.53 -17.35
N ASP A 180 17.64 4.12 -18.59
CA ASP A 180 16.94 3.02 -19.25
C ASP A 180 17.35 1.63 -18.69
N ASP A 181 18.51 1.53 -18.05
CA ASP A 181 18.98 0.30 -17.40
C ASP A 181 18.38 0.06 -16.02
N PHE A 182 17.66 1.06 -15.48
CA PHE A 182 17.01 0.97 -14.18
C PHE A 182 15.55 0.53 -14.31
N ILE A 183 15.17 -0.41 -13.45
CA ILE A 183 13.79 -0.88 -13.30
C ILE A 183 13.32 -0.56 -11.89
N VAL A 184 12.11 -0.01 -11.79
CA VAL A 184 11.48 0.33 -10.51
C VAL A 184 10.35 -0.65 -10.21
N GLY A 185 10.45 -1.32 -9.07
CA GLY A 185 9.39 -2.13 -8.50
C GLY A 185 8.52 -1.29 -7.55
N TYR A 186 7.25 -1.08 -7.89
CA TYR A 186 6.29 -0.30 -7.09
C TYR A 186 4.94 -0.98 -6.95
N PHE A 187 4.24 -0.78 -5.83
CA PHE A 187 2.85 -1.23 -5.69
C PHE A 187 1.89 -0.25 -6.37
N ASP A 188 1.23 -0.68 -7.44
CA ASP A 188 0.13 0.04 -8.07
C ASP A 188 -1.19 -0.15 -7.29
N ARG A 189 -2.08 0.85 -7.31
CA ARG A 189 -3.35 0.85 -6.54
C ARG A 189 -4.26 -0.31 -6.96
N PHE A 190 -4.20 -0.72 -8.22
CA PHE A 190 -5.13 -1.69 -8.81
C PHE A 190 -4.41 -2.95 -9.32
N ARG A 191 -3.13 -2.83 -9.68
CA ARG A 191 -2.36 -3.88 -10.36
C ARG A 191 -1.30 -4.57 -9.49
N GLY A 192 -1.12 -4.16 -8.24
CA GLY A 192 -0.16 -4.75 -7.31
C GLY A 192 1.29 -4.38 -7.63
N LEU A 193 2.27 -5.21 -7.25
CA LEU A 193 3.68 -4.92 -7.53
C LEU A 193 3.94 -4.94 -9.04
N MET A 194 4.31 -3.80 -9.60
CA MET A 194 4.65 -3.60 -10.99
C MET A 194 6.11 -3.23 -11.12
N GLU A 195 6.76 -3.79 -12.14
CA GLU A 195 8.08 -3.37 -12.59
C GLU A 195 7.91 -2.56 -13.88
N ARG A 196 8.52 -1.37 -13.95
CA ARG A 196 8.67 -0.63 -15.21
C ARG A 196 10.05 -0.01 -15.25
N SER A 197 10.51 0.33 -16.46
CA SER A 197 11.72 1.13 -16.63
C SER A 197 11.59 2.45 -15.90
N PHE A 198 12.70 2.95 -15.39
CA PHE A 198 12.76 4.21 -14.66
C PHE A 198 12.27 5.39 -15.52
N SER A 199 12.55 5.35 -16.82
CA SER A 199 12.12 6.34 -17.82
C SER A 199 10.62 6.32 -18.11
N ALA A 200 9.89 5.25 -17.77
CA ALA A 200 8.45 5.17 -17.97
C ALA A 200 7.64 5.92 -16.89
N PHE A 201 8.30 6.44 -15.85
CA PHE A 201 7.63 7.17 -14.78
C PHE A 201 7.86 8.67 -14.87
N SER A 202 6.79 9.41 -14.58
CA SER A 202 6.95 10.80 -14.17
C SER A 202 7.25 10.85 -12.68
N TRP A 203 8.40 11.43 -12.34
CA TRP A 203 8.89 11.57 -10.97
C TRP A 203 8.45 12.88 -10.30
N GLU A 204 7.50 13.58 -10.92
CA GLU A 204 6.87 14.78 -10.43
C GLU A 204 5.77 14.48 -9.41
N ASP A 205 5.25 15.51 -8.73
CA ASP A 205 4.16 15.31 -7.76
C ASP A 205 2.87 14.90 -8.47
N LEU A 206 2.19 13.87 -7.94
CA LEU A 206 0.98 13.25 -8.51
C LEU A 206 -0.15 14.23 -8.78
N ALA A 207 -0.15 15.37 -8.09
CA ALA A 207 -1.13 16.44 -8.23
C ALA A 207 -0.91 17.33 -9.48
N ALA A 208 0.20 17.14 -10.22
CA ALA A 208 0.58 17.94 -11.38
C ALA A 208 0.59 17.16 -12.70
N VAL A 209 0.25 15.87 -12.67
CA VAL A 209 0.40 14.94 -13.79
C VAL A 209 -0.97 14.67 -14.42
N ASP A 210 -1.08 14.78 -15.75
CA ASP A 210 -2.30 14.53 -16.52
C ASP A 210 -2.71 13.04 -16.51
N TYR A 211 -3.97 12.76 -16.86
CA TYR A 211 -4.60 11.43 -16.74
C TYR A 211 -3.91 10.29 -17.52
N ASP A 212 -3.02 10.62 -18.45
CA ASP A 212 -2.30 9.71 -19.35
C ASP A 212 -0.87 9.39 -18.91
N VAL A 213 -0.33 10.06 -17.89
CA VAL A 213 1.07 9.90 -17.47
C VAL A 213 1.19 9.07 -16.19
N LEU A 214 1.99 8.01 -16.23
CA LEU A 214 2.21 7.08 -15.14
C LEU A 214 3.08 7.71 -14.03
N ALA A 215 2.42 8.36 -13.06
CA ALA A 215 3.07 8.81 -11.83
C ALA A 215 2.82 7.82 -10.68
N VAL A 216 3.89 7.47 -9.96
CA VAL A 216 3.84 6.51 -8.87
C VAL A 216 4.14 7.18 -7.53
N PRO A 217 3.26 7.02 -6.51
CA PRO A 217 3.55 7.53 -5.18
C PRO A 217 4.80 6.89 -4.59
N LYS A 218 5.76 7.71 -4.15
CA LYS A 218 7.08 7.27 -3.63
C LYS A 218 7.01 6.26 -2.48
N HIS A 219 5.97 6.32 -1.65
CA HIS A 219 5.76 5.37 -0.56
C HIS A 219 5.44 3.94 -1.02
N ARG A 220 5.03 3.78 -2.29
CA ARG A 220 4.68 2.50 -2.90
C ARG A 220 5.86 1.79 -3.56
N ILE A 221 6.98 2.48 -3.74
CA ILE A 221 8.20 1.89 -4.28
C ILE A 221 8.81 0.92 -3.27
N GLN A 222 9.13 -0.29 -3.75
CA GLN A 222 9.66 -1.38 -2.94
C GLN A 222 11.13 -1.65 -3.22
N TYR A 223 11.55 -1.62 -4.49
CA TYR A 223 12.94 -1.84 -4.86
C TYR A 223 13.31 -1.17 -6.19
N PHE A 224 14.61 -1.03 -6.42
CA PHE A 224 15.22 -0.67 -7.69
C PHE A 224 16.12 -1.81 -8.16
N LYS A 225 16.09 -2.09 -9.46
CA LYS A 225 17.00 -3.01 -10.14
C LYS A 225 17.83 -2.26 -11.18
N PHE A 226 19.05 -2.72 -11.41
CA PHE A 226 19.90 -2.35 -12.53
C PHE A 226 20.22 -3.63 -13.29
N LYS A 227 19.82 -3.73 -14.58
CA LYS A 227 20.07 -4.91 -15.44
C LYS A 227 19.85 -6.27 -14.71
N ASP A 228 18.68 -6.41 -14.08
CA ASP A 228 18.23 -7.55 -13.25
C ASP A 228 18.86 -7.74 -11.86
N VAL A 229 19.88 -6.98 -11.49
CA VAL A 229 20.45 -6.98 -10.13
C VAL A 229 19.70 -5.99 -9.24
N LYS A 230 19.20 -6.45 -8.08
CA LYS A 230 18.57 -5.57 -7.08
C LYS A 230 19.61 -4.68 -6.41
N VAL A 231 19.56 -3.39 -6.71
CA VAL A 231 20.47 -2.38 -6.18
C VAL A 231 19.95 -1.72 -4.90
N TRP A 232 18.63 -1.69 -4.71
CA TRP A 232 18.03 -1.15 -3.48
C TRP A 232 16.72 -1.90 -3.19
N ASP A 233 16.54 -2.44 -1.99
CA ASP A 233 15.37 -3.24 -1.59
C ASP A 233 14.91 -2.85 -0.17
N LYS A 234 13.72 -2.26 -0.10
CA LYS A 234 13.11 -1.75 1.15
C LYS A 234 12.77 -2.85 2.15
N PRO A 235 12.07 -3.95 1.77
CA PRO A 235 11.85 -5.10 2.66
C PRO A 235 13.14 -5.74 3.19
N ARG A 236 14.18 -5.86 2.36
CA ARG A 236 15.44 -6.54 2.72
C ARG A 236 16.47 -5.63 3.38
N ARG A 237 16.18 -4.32 3.50
CA ARG A 237 17.12 -3.28 3.95
C ARG A 237 18.47 -3.31 3.20
N LEU A 238 18.41 -3.61 1.90
CA LEU A 238 19.57 -3.65 1.02
C LEU A 238 19.69 -2.30 0.33
N ASP A 239 20.85 -1.66 0.44
CA ASP A 239 21.15 -0.42 -0.27
C ASP A 239 22.56 -0.49 -0.86
N ASN A 240 22.64 -1.10 -2.05
CA ASN A 240 23.84 -1.12 -2.86
C ASN A 240 23.95 0.14 -3.75
N VAL A 241 23.04 1.12 -3.61
CA VAL A 241 23.11 2.39 -4.34
C VAL A 241 24.07 3.33 -3.61
N PHE A 242 23.91 3.45 -2.29
CA PHE A 242 24.75 4.30 -1.43
C PHE A 242 25.68 3.51 -0.51
N GLY A 243 25.60 2.17 -0.50
CA GLY A 243 26.34 1.32 0.45
C GLY A 243 25.88 1.51 1.90
N SER A 244 24.61 1.86 2.11
CA SER A 244 24.03 2.06 3.44
C SER A 244 23.31 0.80 3.96
N ALA A 245 22.98 0.76 5.26
CA ALA A 245 22.36 -0.39 5.91
C ALA A 245 23.13 -1.72 5.71
N LYS A 246 22.56 -2.71 4.98
CA LYS A 246 23.21 -4.01 4.69
C LYS A 246 23.90 -4.08 3.33
N GLY A 247 23.93 -2.98 2.58
CA GLY A 247 24.64 -2.94 1.29
C GLY A 247 26.14 -2.82 1.51
N THR A 248 26.91 -3.73 0.92
CA THR A 248 28.39 -3.73 1.02
C THR A 248 29.06 -3.07 -0.19
N LYS A 249 28.28 -2.72 -1.22
CA LYS A 249 28.77 -2.20 -2.51
C LYS A 249 28.07 -0.87 -2.84
N THR A 250 28.74 -0.01 -3.61
CA THR A 250 28.12 1.19 -4.22
C THR A 250 27.63 0.88 -5.63
N ILE A 251 26.78 1.76 -6.18
CA ILE A 251 26.18 1.53 -7.49
C ILE A 251 27.24 1.34 -8.58
N ASP A 252 28.36 2.05 -8.50
CA ASP A 252 29.46 1.97 -9.46
C ASP A 252 30.15 0.59 -9.47
N VAL A 253 30.23 -0.06 -8.30
CA VAL A 253 30.79 -1.41 -8.19
C VAL A 253 29.83 -2.44 -8.79
N VAL A 254 28.53 -2.27 -8.56
CA VAL A 254 27.50 -3.14 -9.14
C VAL A 254 27.47 -3.02 -10.66
N ILE A 255 27.56 -1.81 -11.20
CA ILE A 255 27.62 -1.58 -12.65
C ILE A 255 28.81 -2.32 -13.26
N ARG A 256 30.01 -2.13 -12.70
CA ARG A 256 31.23 -2.77 -13.20
C ARG A 256 31.15 -4.30 -13.15
N GLU A 257 30.62 -4.87 -12.07
CA GLU A 257 30.46 -6.33 -11.94
C GLU A 257 29.49 -6.90 -12.98
N VAL A 258 28.38 -6.20 -13.24
CA VAL A 258 27.40 -6.62 -14.25
C VAL A 258 27.98 -6.51 -15.66
N GLU A 259 28.70 -5.44 -15.97
CA GLU A 259 29.37 -5.29 -17.27
C GLU A 259 30.44 -6.37 -17.50
N GLU A 260 31.23 -6.71 -16.47
CA GLU A 260 32.23 -7.78 -16.53
C GLU A 260 31.60 -9.17 -16.71
N GLU A 261 30.44 -9.44 -16.09
CA GLU A 261 29.67 -10.68 -16.28
C GLU A 261 29.06 -10.77 -17.67
N GLU A 262 28.50 -9.68 -18.20
CA GLU A 262 27.97 -9.61 -19.57
C GLU A 262 29.07 -9.88 -20.61
N GLU A 263 30.25 -9.29 -20.45
CA GLU A 263 31.37 -9.53 -21.35
C GLU A 263 31.91 -10.96 -21.26
N ARG A 264 31.90 -11.56 -20.05
CA ARG A 264 32.27 -12.98 -19.86
C ARG A 264 31.25 -13.93 -20.51
N ALA A 265 29.96 -13.61 -20.43
CA ALA A 265 28.89 -14.37 -21.08
C ALA A 265 28.97 -14.28 -22.61
N LYS A 266 29.26 -13.09 -23.15
CA LYS A 266 29.48 -12.88 -24.60
C LYS A 266 30.72 -13.62 -25.12
N HIS A 267 31.78 -13.72 -24.32
CA HIS A 267 32.98 -14.51 -24.69
C HIS A 267 32.70 -16.02 -24.69
N ALA A 268 31.93 -16.52 -23.71
CA ALA A 268 31.59 -17.94 -23.61
C ALA A 268 30.67 -18.44 -24.76
N GLN A 269 29.84 -17.57 -25.35
CA GLN A 269 28.97 -17.90 -26.48
C GLN A 269 29.69 -17.94 -27.83
N LYS A 270 30.92 -17.41 -27.93
CA LYS A 270 31.68 -17.33 -29.19
C LYS A 270 32.55 -18.57 -29.47
N ASP A 271 32.83 -19.38 -28.45
CA ASP A 271 33.68 -20.58 -28.54
C ASP A 271 32.89 -21.89 -28.77
N GLY A 272 31.56 -21.81 -28.96
CA GLY A 272 30.67 -22.98 -29.05
C GLY A 272 30.13 -23.35 -30.43
N SER A 273 30.48 -22.65 -31.51
CA SER A 273 29.93 -22.95 -32.86
C SER A 273 31.01 -23.29 -33.89
N GLY A 274 31.26 -24.59 -34.05
CA GLY A 274 32.11 -25.15 -35.10
C GLY A 274 31.85 -26.63 -35.27
N GLY A 275 30.91 -27.00 -36.15
CA GLY A 275 30.63 -28.42 -36.44
C GLY A 275 29.50 -28.61 -37.44
N ALA A 276 29.87 -28.65 -38.72
CA ALA A 276 28.99 -28.73 -39.88
C ALA A 276 28.16 -30.03 -39.97
N THR A 277 26.99 -29.93 -40.60
CA THR A 277 26.51 -31.01 -41.50
C THR A 277 25.62 -30.44 -42.60
N SER A 278 26.03 -30.72 -43.83
CA SER A 278 25.30 -30.50 -45.07
C SER A 278 24.06 -31.39 -45.17
N LYS A 279 22.94 -30.86 -45.66
CA LYS A 279 22.25 -31.33 -46.90
C LYS A 279 20.95 -30.57 -47.17
N GLN A 280 21.03 -29.80 -48.25
CA GLN A 280 20.05 -29.49 -49.29
C GLN A 280 18.75 -30.33 -49.33
N GLY A 281 17.60 -29.66 -49.49
CA GLY A 281 16.35 -30.32 -49.89
C GLY A 281 15.06 -29.52 -49.71
N VAL A 282 14.86 -28.46 -50.50
CA VAL A 282 13.62 -28.09 -51.22
C VAL A 282 12.25 -28.38 -50.54
N ASN A 283 11.54 -27.33 -50.07
CA ASN A 283 10.33 -26.84 -50.73
C ASN A 283 9.70 -25.64 -50.02
N ASP A 284 9.16 -24.78 -50.87
CA ASP A 284 8.54 -23.49 -50.64
C ASP A 284 7.06 -23.59 -50.24
N GLU A 285 6.68 -22.58 -49.45
CA GLU A 285 5.44 -21.79 -49.54
C GLU A 285 4.08 -22.30 -49.03
N ARG A 286 3.59 -21.50 -48.05
CA ARG A 286 2.26 -20.84 -47.96
C ARG A 286 1.05 -21.77 -47.72
N SER A 287 -0.02 -21.41 -47.04
CA SER A 287 -0.51 -20.26 -46.26
C SER A 287 -1.94 -20.69 -45.89
N ASP A 288 -2.42 -20.52 -44.66
CA ASP A 288 -3.70 -19.85 -44.43
C ASP A 288 -3.96 -19.63 -42.94
N ALA A 289 -4.53 -18.47 -42.64
CA ALA A 289 -4.99 -18.08 -41.33
C ALA A 289 -6.46 -18.49 -41.16
N SER A 290 -6.83 -18.92 -39.95
CA SER A 290 -8.22 -18.77 -39.50
C SER A 290 -8.27 -18.68 -37.97
N HIS A 291 -8.72 -17.52 -37.51
CA HIS A 291 -9.17 -17.24 -36.15
C HIS A 291 -10.28 -18.21 -35.71
N SER A 292 -10.28 -18.54 -34.43
CA SER A 292 -11.49 -18.81 -33.67
C SER A 292 -11.26 -18.43 -32.22
N ASP A 293 -12.05 -17.46 -31.74
CA ASP A 293 -12.19 -17.11 -30.35
C ASP A 293 -12.69 -18.31 -29.54
N GLY A 294 -12.19 -18.44 -28.32
CA GLY A 294 -12.63 -19.39 -27.32
C GLY A 294 -12.50 -18.75 -25.94
N ASP A 295 -13.63 -18.27 -25.43
CA ASP A 295 -13.82 -17.83 -24.06
C ASP A 295 -13.54 -19.01 -23.10
N ASP A 296 -12.59 -18.85 -22.19
CA ASP A 296 -12.35 -19.80 -21.10
C ASP A 296 -12.46 -19.08 -19.75
N ASP A 297 -13.68 -19.15 -19.19
CA ASP A 297 -14.04 -18.71 -17.84
C ASP A 297 -13.56 -19.77 -16.83
N SER A 298 -12.29 -19.71 -16.43
CA SER A 298 -11.80 -20.46 -15.28
C SER A 298 -11.96 -19.64 -14.00
N ASP A 299 -13.06 -19.93 -13.29
CA ASP A 299 -13.41 -19.49 -11.94
C ASP A 299 -12.34 -19.89 -10.92
N ASP A 300 -11.74 -18.92 -10.24
CA ASP A 300 -10.84 -19.15 -9.10
C ASP A 300 -11.28 -18.26 -7.93
N SER A 301 -12.19 -18.84 -7.17
CA SER A 301 -12.78 -18.30 -5.96
C SER A 301 -11.87 -18.57 -4.76
N ASP A 302 -10.96 -17.64 -4.49
CA ASP A 302 -10.61 -17.27 -3.12
C ASP A 302 -9.88 -15.91 -3.15
N ASP A 303 -10.25 -14.98 -2.28
CA ASP A 303 -9.60 -13.67 -2.13
C ASP A 303 -9.03 -13.60 -0.72
N GLY A 304 -7.77 -13.97 -0.53
CA GLY A 304 -7.02 -13.80 0.71
C GLY A 304 -6.83 -12.32 1.05
N ILE A 305 -7.90 -11.66 1.48
CA ILE A 305 -7.91 -10.26 1.86
C ILE A 305 -7.92 -10.18 3.37
N THR A 306 -6.77 -9.78 3.91
CA THR A 306 -6.60 -9.35 5.30
C THR A 306 -7.04 -7.91 5.38
N VAL A 307 -7.92 -7.59 6.33
CA VAL A 307 -8.50 -6.26 6.45
C VAL A 307 -8.44 -5.78 7.90
N THR A 308 -8.24 -4.48 8.05
CA THR A 308 -8.33 -3.70 9.29
C THR A 308 -9.15 -2.44 9.01
N ILE A 309 -9.82 -1.87 10.03
CA ILE A 309 -9.98 -0.42 10.36
C ILE A 309 -11.23 -0.12 11.24
N GLY A 310 -11.02 0.72 12.26
CA GLY A 310 -11.79 1.94 12.57
C GLY A 310 -13.24 1.86 13.07
N SER A 311 -13.42 1.80 14.39
CA SER A 311 -14.69 1.93 15.12
C SER A 311 -15.38 3.29 14.98
N LYS A 312 -16.72 3.30 14.83
CA LYS A 312 -17.67 4.00 15.74
C LYS A 312 -19.15 3.72 15.44
N ALA A 313 -19.81 3.20 16.48
CA ALA A 313 -21.14 3.51 17.05
C ALA A 313 -22.45 3.32 16.24
N GLY A 314 -23.46 2.74 16.91
CA GLY A 314 -24.80 3.34 16.95
C GLY A 314 -26.04 2.45 16.78
N ILE A 315 -26.33 1.61 17.79
CA ILE A 315 -27.63 1.25 18.41
C ILE A 315 -28.94 1.59 17.64
N GLY A 316 -29.84 0.60 17.51
CA GLY A 316 -31.29 0.88 17.44
C GLY A 316 -32.17 -0.19 16.79
N THR A 317 -32.59 -1.19 17.58
CA THR A 317 -33.53 -2.28 17.24
C THR A 317 -35.01 -1.85 17.12
N THR A 318 -35.73 -2.44 16.17
CA THR A 318 -37.19 -2.73 16.19
C THR A 318 -37.41 -4.24 16.18
N PRO A 319 -38.51 -4.81 16.71
CA PRO A 319 -38.63 -6.26 16.80
C PRO A 319 -39.73 -6.90 15.91
N THR A 320 -39.37 -8.06 15.35
CA THR A 320 -40.10 -9.36 15.23
C THR A 320 -41.36 -9.54 14.38
N ALA A 321 -41.32 -10.53 13.46
CA ALA A 321 -41.95 -11.87 13.58
C ALA A 321 -41.63 -12.72 12.31
N GLN A 322 -40.87 -13.83 12.40
CA GLN A 322 -41.32 -15.25 12.45
C GLN A 322 -42.39 -15.63 11.40
N SER A 323 -42.36 -16.75 10.66
CA SER A 323 -41.42 -17.87 10.45
C SER A 323 -42.03 -18.84 9.39
N LYS A 324 -41.13 -19.48 8.63
CA LYS A 324 -41.11 -20.79 7.88
C LYS A 324 -42.02 -21.95 8.40
N PRO A 325 -41.97 -23.23 7.89
CA PRO A 325 -41.15 -23.90 6.84
C PRO A 325 -41.88 -24.96 5.96
N THR A 326 -41.17 -25.65 5.04
CA THR A 326 -41.04 -27.15 4.92
C THR A 326 -40.14 -27.51 3.71
N GLU A 327 -39.00 -28.21 3.88
CA GLU A 327 -38.69 -29.66 3.60
C GLU A 327 -38.64 -30.05 2.09
N ALA A 328 -37.75 -30.90 1.52
CA ALA A 328 -36.71 -31.83 2.00
C ALA A 328 -35.80 -32.37 0.85
N SER A 329 -34.52 -32.63 1.17
CA SER A 329 -33.65 -33.82 0.90
C SER A 329 -33.34 -34.45 -0.49
N LYS A 330 -32.11 -35.01 -0.54
CA LYS A 330 -31.44 -36.01 -1.44
C LYS A 330 -30.50 -35.39 -2.48
N GLY A 331 -29.21 -35.74 -2.68
CA GLY A 331 -28.31 -36.78 -2.18
C GLY A 331 -27.65 -37.56 -3.35
N ALA A 332 -26.31 -37.47 -3.55
CA ALA A 332 -25.36 -38.54 -3.97
C ALA A 332 -24.11 -38.12 -4.81
N SER A 333 -22.93 -38.46 -4.29
CA SER A 333 -21.64 -38.95 -4.86
C SER A 333 -20.93 -38.41 -6.13
N LEU A 334 -19.73 -37.86 -5.90
CA LEU A 334 -18.35 -38.26 -6.31
C LEU A 334 -18.05 -38.83 -7.73
N LYS A 335 -17.07 -38.19 -8.40
CA LYS A 335 -16.02 -38.84 -9.21
C LYS A 335 -14.73 -37.99 -9.25
N VAL A 336 -13.60 -38.68 -9.30
CA VAL A 336 -12.19 -38.23 -9.30
C VAL A 336 -11.59 -38.55 -10.67
N GLU A 337 -10.80 -37.65 -11.26
CA GLU A 337 -9.82 -37.98 -12.32
C GLU A 337 -8.52 -37.15 -12.12
N GLU A 338 -7.39 -37.85 -12.20
CA GLU A 338 -6.00 -37.37 -12.25
C GLU A 338 -5.56 -37.16 -13.70
N GLU A 339 -4.64 -36.21 -13.98
CA GLU A 339 -3.52 -36.32 -14.95
C GLU A 339 -2.63 -35.06 -14.81
N GLN A 340 -1.36 -35.18 -14.39
CA GLN A 340 -0.11 -35.42 -15.13
C GLN A 340 0.55 -34.21 -15.83
N ASN A 341 1.88 -34.23 -15.74
CA ASN A 341 2.85 -33.15 -15.80
C ASN A 341 3.38 -32.93 -17.24
N GLY A 342 3.64 -31.69 -17.64
CA GLY A 342 4.25 -31.36 -18.93
C GLY A 342 5.06 -30.06 -18.88
N GLU A 343 6.38 -30.18 -18.91
CA GLU A 343 7.34 -29.08 -19.02
C GLU A 343 7.43 -28.56 -20.46
N GLY A 344 7.56 -27.25 -20.65
CA GLY A 344 7.85 -26.62 -21.94
C GLY A 344 8.15 -25.12 -21.83
N GLN A 345 9.39 -24.76 -22.16
CA GLN A 345 9.94 -23.39 -22.26
C GLN A 345 9.47 -22.68 -23.54
N GLY A 346 9.38 -21.34 -23.53
CA GLY A 346 9.26 -20.51 -24.74
C GLY A 346 8.69 -19.10 -24.50
N GLU A 347 9.30 -18.08 -25.11
CA GLU A 347 9.32 -16.67 -24.69
C GLU A 347 8.22 -15.74 -25.30
N ALA A 348 7.87 -14.73 -24.47
CA ALA A 348 7.56 -13.32 -24.73
C ALA A 348 6.85 -12.85 -26.03
N ALA A 349 5.61 -12.34 -25.86
CA ALA A 349 5.20 -11.00 -26.33
C ALA A 349 3.84 -10.60 -25.72
N GLY A 350 3.76 -9.40 -25.14
CA GLY A 350 2.49 -8.73 -24.79
C GLY A 350 2.01 -8.89 -23.35
N GLY A 351 2.37 -7.91 -22.50
CA GLY A 351 1.48 -7.27 -21.50
C GLY A 351 0.62 -8.10 -20.53
N ALA A 352 0.80 -9.42 -20.43
CA ALA A 352 0.08 -10.26 -19.49
C ALA A 352 0.85 -10.28 -18.16
N TYR A 353 0.21 -9.79 -17.10
CA TYR A 353 0.66 -10.00 -15.73
C TYR A 353 0.99 -11.47 -15.53
N ASN A 354 2.23 -11.80 -15.14
CA ASN A 354 2.60 -13.18 -14.89
C ASN A 354 1.85 -13.67 -13.63
N LYS A 355 0.73 -14.37 -13.85
CA LYS A 355 -0.14 -14.99 -12.83
C LYS A 355 0.68 -15.79 -11.80
N TYR A 356 1.79 -16.37 -12.26
CA TYR A 356 2.78 -17.14 -11.50
C TYR A 356 3.25 -16.50 -10.18
N TRP A 357 3.47 -15.17 -10.13
CA TRP A 357 4.00 -14.52 -8.92
C TRP A 357 2.93 -14.05 -7.94
N ARG A 358 1.68 -13.90 -8.39
CA ARG A 358 0.56 -13.45 -7.55
C ARG A 358 0.16 -14.52 -6.53
N ASP A 359 0.32 -15.79 -6.90
CA ASP A 359 -0.05 -16.94 -6.07
C ASP A 359 1.09 -17.42 -5.15
N LYS A 360 2.36 -17.27 -5.54
CA LYS A 360 3.50 -17.79 -4.75
C LYS A 360 3.83 -17.06 -3.44
N LEU A 361 3.31 -15.87 -3.22
CA LEU A 361 3.46 -15.14 -1.94
C LEU A 361 2.15 -15.02 -1.18
N ARG A 362 1.07 -15.59 -1.71
CA ARG A 362 -0.22 -15.62 -1.04
C ARG A 362 -0.16 -16.62 0.11
N PRO A 363 -0.72 -16.32 1.28
CA PRO A 363 -0.94 -17.36 2.28
C PRO A 363 -1.79 -18.49 1.70
N ASN A 364 -1.44 -19.73 2.03
CA ASN A 364 -2.18 -20.92 1.63
C ASN A 364 -2.63 -21.76 2.83
N HIS A 365 -2.13 -21.44 4.03
CA HIS A 365 -2.55 -22.04 5.29
C HIS A 365 -2.72 -20.96 6.35
N PHE A 366 -3.41 -21.29 7.42
CA PHE A 366 -3.58 -20.40 8.57
C PHE A 366 -3.70 -21.20 9.85
N ILE A 367 -3.31 -20.60 10.97
CA ILE A 367 -3.57 -21.15 12.30
C ILE A 367 -4.71 -20.36 12.93
N CYS A 368 -5.70 -21.03 13.51
CA CYS A 368 -6.84 -20.39 14.13
C CYS A 368 -7.29 -21.05 15.44
N VAL A 369 -8.10 -20.31 16.20
CA VAL A 369 -8.97 -20.83 17.26
C VAL A 369 -10.36 -21.02 16.67
N ARG A 370 -10.93 -22.22 16.76
CA ARG A 370 -12.30 -22.50 16.33
C ARG A 370 -13.30 -21.95 17.35
N LEU A 371 -14.41 -21.39 16.87
CA LEU A 371 -15.54 -21.00 17.70
C LEU A 371 -16.45 -22.22 17.90
N THR A 372 -16.53 -22.70 19.14
CA THR A 372 -17.21 -23.96 19.50
C THR A 372 -18.32 -23.79 20.53
N ASP A 373 -18.38 -22.65 21.24
CA ASP A 373 -19.47 -22.38 22.18
C ASP A 373 -20.82 -22.34 21.42
N PRO A 374 -21.78 -23.25 21.71
CA PRO A 374 -22.99 -23.37 20.91
C PRO A 374 -23.85 -22.11 20.92
N ALA A 375 -23.93 -21.42 22.07
CA ALA A 375 -24.72 -20.21 22.20
C ALA A 375 -24.11 -19.04 21.42
N LEU A 376 -22.78 -18.96 21.36
CA LEU A 376 -22.05 -18.00 20.53
C LEU A 376 -22.26 -18.28 19.04
N VAL A 377 -22.10 -19.53 18.60
CA VAL A 377 -22.33 -19.93 17.21
C VAL A 377 -23.77 -19.65 16.79
N GLU A 378 -24.75 -19.98 17.63
CA GLU A 378 -26.17 -19.71 17.39
C GLU A 378 -26.44 -18.21 17.23
N ARG A 379 -25.87 -17.36 18.10
CA ARG A 379 -26.00 -15.90 17.99
C ARG A 379 -25.34 -15.32 16.74
N ILE A 380 -24.26 -15.90 16.25
CA ILE A 380 -23.67 -15.49 14.96
C ILE A 380 -24.55 -15.97 13.80
N CYS A 381 -25.10 -17.18 13.87
CA CYS A 381 -26.02 -17.68 12.86
C CYS A 381 -27.31 -16.85 12.77
N SER A 382 -27.82 -16.29 13.87
CA SER A 382 -28.98 -15.38 13.81
C SER A 382 -28.64 -14.05 13.12
N VAL A 383 -27.37 -13.61 13.15
CA VAL A 383 -26.90 -12.52 12.28
C VAL A 383 -27.00 -12.92 10.83
N HIS A 384 -26.56 -14.12 10.45
CA HIS A 384 -26.69 -14.60 9.06
C HIS A 384 -28.14 -14.53 8.58
N ASP A 385 -29.07 -15.04 9.38
CA ASP A 385 -30.50 -15.03 9.04
C ASP A 385 -31.00 -13.59 8.78
N HIS A 386 -30.62 -12.62 9.62
CA HIS A 386 -30.98 -11.23 9.43
C HIS A 386 -30.34 -10.61 8.18
N LEU A 387 -29.05 -10.84 7.95
CA LEU A 387 -28.36 -10.29 6.77
C LEU A 387 -28.98 -10.82 5.47
N ILE A 388 -29.33 -12.11 5.45
CA ILE A 388 -29.97 -12.78 4.31
C ILE A 388 -31.41 -12.29 4.11
N GLU A 389 -32.15 -12.03 5.18
CA GLU A 389 -33.51 -11.49 5.11
C GLU A 389 -33.53 -10.09 4.46
N GLN A 390 -32.53 -9.25 4.76
CA GLN A 390 -32.41 -7.91 4.15
C GLN A 390 -31.84 -7.94 2.73
N ASP A 391 -30.89 -8.83 2.45
CA ASP A 391 -30.30 -9.01 1.12
C ASP A 391 -30.06 -10.52 0.83
N PRO A 392 -31.01 -11.18 0.14
CA PRO A 392 -30.92 -12.62 -0.15
C PRO A 392 -29.69 -13.03 -0.97
N SER A 393 -29.10 -12.11 -1.75
CA SER A 393 -27.90 -12.39 -2.53
C SER A 393 -26.68 -12.69 -1.67
N LEU A 394 -26.72 -12.33 -0.38
CA LEU A 394 -25.63 -12.56 0.56
C LEU A 394 -25.63 -13.97 1.18
N ALA A 395 -26.60 -14.83 0.86
CA ALA A 395 -26.69 -16.17 1.45
C ALA A 395 -25.41 -17.00 1.31
N GLU A 396 -24.79 -16.98 0.13
CA GLU A 396 -23.54 -17.70 -0.15
C GLU A 396 -22.29 -17.00 0.42
N CYS A 397 -22.45 -15.78 0.96
CA CYS A 397 -21.37 -15.00 1.56
C CYS A 397 -21.20 -15.24 3.06
N CYS A 398 -22.17 -15.89 3.72
CA CYS A 398 -22.10 -16.22 5.14
C CYS A 398 -21.04 -17.29 5.40
N ILE A 399 -20.20 -17.08 6.42
CA ILE A 399 -19.30 -18.12 6.90
C ILE A 399 -20.14 -19.16 7.65
N PRO A 400 -20.14 -20.45 7.26
CA PRO A 400 -20.93 -21.46 7.95
C PRO A 400 -20.56 -21.52 9.44
N GLY A 401 -21.56 -21.75 10.32
CA GLY A 401 -21.35 -21.81 11.77
C GLY A 401 -20.23 -22.77 12.17
N ALA A 402 -20.16 -23.93 11.52
CA ALA A 402 -19.12 -24.92 11.74
C ALA A 402 -17.70 -24.44 11.40
N SER A 403 -17.57 -23.45 10.50
CA SER A 403 -16.35 -22.82 9.99
C SER A 403 -15.98 -21.51 10.70
N LEU A 404 -16.73 -21.07 11.71
CA LEU A 404 -16.43 -19.85 12.46
C LEU A 404 -15.13 -20.02 13.25
N HIS A 405 -14.22 -19.04 13.12
CA HIS A 405 -12.90 -19.08 13.72
C HIS A 405 -12.31 -17.68 13.93
N VAL A 406 -11.29 -17.60 14.78
CA VAL A 406 -10.41 -16.44 14.95
C VAL A 406 -9.02 -16.82 14.43
N THR A 407 -8.57 -16.17 13.37
CA THR A 407 -7.25 -16.40 12.78
C THR A 407 -6.15 -15.83 13.67
N LEU A 408 -5.10 -16.60 13.92
CA LEU A 408 -3.93 -16.22 14.72
C LEU A 408 -2.73 -15.82 13.85
N CYS A 409 -2.49 -16.55 12.76
CA CYS A 409 -1.44 -16.23 11.78
C CYS A 409 -1.72 -16.86 10.42
N MET A 410 -1.20 -16.23 9.38
CA MET A 410 -1.27 -16.67 7.97
C MET A 410 0.09 -17.24 7.55
N LEU A 411 0.09 -18.38 6.87
CA LEU A 411 1.30 -19.15 6.55
C LEU A 411 1.45 -19.40 5.05
N GLY A 412 2.70 -19.52 4.62
CA GLY A 412 3.10 -19.99 3.30
C GLY A 412 3.75 -21.36 3.36
N LEU A 413 2.98 -22.41 3.14
CA LEU A 413 3.43 -23.81 3.14
C LEU A 413 3.22 -24.35 1.72
N ASP A 414 4.10 -23.97 0.80
CA ASP A 414 3.97 -24.25 -0.64
C ASP A 414 4.32 -25.70 -1.00
N THR A 415 5.07 -26.40 -0.13
CA THR A 415 5.47 -27.80 -0.34
C THR A 415 5.02 -28.71 0.79
N ALA A 416 4.90 -30.02 0.51
CA ALA A 416 4.57 -31.02 1.51
C ALA A 416 5.61 -31.07 2.64
N GLU A 417 6.88 -30.81 2.34
CA GLU A 417 7.95 -30.71 3.33
C GLU A 417 7.74 -29.52 4.25
N GLN A 418 7.37 -28.35 3.71
CA GLN A 418 7.07 -27.17 4.52
C GLN A 418 5.86 -27.39 5.43
N LEU A 419 4.81 -28.03 4.92
CA LEU A 419 3.66 -28.44 5.73
C LEU A 419 4.10 -29.37 6.87
N ARG A 420 4.85 -30.43 6.56
CA ARG A 420 5.36 -31.37 7.57
C ARG A 420 6.26 -30.71 8.61
N MET A 421 7.16 -29.82 8.19
CA MET A 421 8.02 -29.05 9.11
C MET A 421 7.19 -28.17 10.05
N CYS A 422 6.14 -27.51 9.55
CA CYS A 422 5.23 -26.73 10.39
C CYS A 422 4.49 -27.61 11.40
N MET A 423 3.99 -28.78 10.97
CA MET A 423 3.33 -29.74 11.85
C MET A 423 4.25 -30.27 12.95
N ASP A 424 5.49 -30.63 12.58
CA ASP A 424 6.52 -31.09 13.52
C ASP A 424 6.89 -30.00 14.53
N ALA A 425 7.02 -28.74 14.06
CA ALA A 425 7.31 -27.60 14.92
C ALA A 425 6.20 -27.35 15.94
N LEU A 426 4.94 -27.34 15.49
CA LEU A 426 3.77 -27.17 16.36
C LEU A 426 3.66 -28.31 17.38
N SER A 427 3.89 -29.55 16.95
CA SER A 427 3.84 -30.71 17.83
C SER A 427 4.94 -30.69 18.90
N LYS A 428 6.17 -30.27 18.54
CA LYS A 428 7.27 -30.06 19.50
C LYS A 428 6.96 -28.92 20.49
N ALA A 429 6.35 -27.85 20.00
CA ALA A 429 5.96 -26.68 20.78
C ALA A 429 4.71 -26.89 21.66
N LYS A 430 4.02 -28.03 21.56
CA LYS A 430 2.72 -28.25 22.21
C LYS A 430 2.75 -27.99 23.72
N ALA A 431 3.80 -28.43 24.42
CA ALA A 431 3.92 -28.25 25.86
C ALA A 431 4.04 -26.77 26.26
N ASP A 432 4.89 -26.02 25.55
CA ASP A 432 5.11 -24.59 25.80
C ASP A 432 3.86 -23.77 25.47
N LEU A 433 3.22 -24.08 24.34
CA LEU A 433 1.95 -23.45 23.95
C LEU A 433 0.84 -23.76 24.95
N LYS A 434 0.74 -25.01 25.44
CA LYS A 434 -0.23 -25.40 26.46
C LYS A 434 -0.03 -24.64 27.78
N ALA A 435 1.22 -24.44 28.19
CA ALA A 435 1.55 -23.67 29.39
C ALA A 435 1.23 -22.17 29.23
N ALA A 436 1.25 -21.66 28.00
CA ALA A 436 0.97 -20.27 27.66
C ALA A 436 -0.49 -20.00 27.26
N VAL A 437 -1.39 -20.99 27.29
CA VAL A 437 -2.80 -20.81 26.93
C VAL A 437 -3.40 -19.69 27.79
N PRO A 438 -4.03 -18.67 27.18
CA PRO A 438 -4.65 -17.57 27.91
C PRO A 438 -5.73 -18.10 28.86
N PRO A 439 -5.68 -17.80 30.17
CA PRO A 439 -6.73 -18.19 31.11
C PRO A 439 -8.01 -17.37 30.89
N SER A 440 -7.87 -16.15 30.33
CA SER A 440 -9.02 -15.31 29.99
C SER A 440 -9.64 -15.78 28.67
N PRO A 441 -10.97 -15.97 28.59
CA PRO A 441 -11.62 -16.28 27.34
C PRO A 441 -11.62 -15.06 26.40
N LEU A 442 -11.70 -15.33 25.11
CA LEU A 442 -11.99 -14.33 24.10
C LEU A 442 -13.44 -13.88 24.25
N HIS A 443 -13.69 -12.57 24.25
CA HIS A 443 -15.03 -12.00 24.34
C HIS A 443 -15.43 -11.43 22.98
N LEU A 444 -16.46 -12.00 22.36
CA LEU A 444 -16.98 -11.54 21.08
C LEU A 444 -18.15 -10.59 21.32
N HIS A 445 -17.92 -9.30 21.06
CA HIS A 445 -18.91 -8.25 21.31
C HIS A 445 -18.82 -7.13 20.28
N GLY A 446 -19.95 -6.90 19.61
CA GLY A 446 -20.13 -5.93 18.56
C GLY A 446 -19.63 -6.41 17.20
N SER A 447 -20.33 -6.01 16.14
CA SER A 447 -19.92 -6.19 14.76
C SER A 447 -19.17 -4.97 14.21
N SER A 448 -18.39 -5.18 13.16
CA SER A 448 -17.76 -4.13 12.37
C SER A 448 -17.55 -4.62 10.94
N GLN A 449 -17.03 -3.74 10.10
CA GLN A 449 -16.77 -4.02 8.70
C GLN A 449 -15.32 -3.81 8.32
N PHE A 450 -14.98 -4.44 7.22
CA PHE A 450 -13.69 -4.42 6.58
C PHE A 450 -13.88 -4.11 5.08
N TYR A 451 -13.41 -2.92 4.65
CA TYR A 451 -13.56 -2.36 3.29
C TYR A 451 -14.99 -2.42 2.72
N ASN A 452 -15.99 -2.31 3.59
CA ASN A 452 -17.42 -2.52 3.37
C ASN A 452 -17.75 -3.87 2.74
N ARG A 453 -16.82 -4.82 2.64
CA ARG A 453 -16.96 -6.11 1.96
C ARG A 453 -17.12 -7.29 2.91
N VAL A 454 -16.59 -7.14 4.12
CA VAL A 454 -16.55 -8.19 5.13
C VAL A 454 -17.19 -7.66 6.39
N VAL A 455 -18.10 -8.44 6.99
CA VAL A 455 -18.68 -8.19 8.32
C VAL A 455 -18.08 -9.20 9.27
N TYR A 456 -17.61 -8.72 10.43
CA TYR A 456 -16.96 -9.55 11.43
C TYR A 456 -17.40 -9.19 12.84
N ALA A 457 -17.36 -10.15 13.76
CA ALA A 457 -17.47 -9.93 15.19
C ALA A 457 -16.12 -9.49 15.75
N LYS A 458 -16.11 -8.42 16.54
CA LYS A 458 -14.91 -7.94 17.22
C LYS A 458 -14.54 -8.91 18.33
N VAL A 459 -13.26 -9.21 18.44
CA VAL A 459 -12.72 -10.09 19.48
C VAL A 459 -11.98 -9.22 20.49
N HIS A 460 -12.60 -9.03 21.66
CA HIS A 460 -11.97 -8.40 22.81
C HIS A 460 -11.14 -9.44 23.55
N HIS A 461 -9.91 -9.06 23.90
CA HIS A 461 -8.95 -9.94 24.53
C HIS A 461 -8.11 -9.18 25.56
N LYS A 462 -7.48 -9.89 26.49
CA LYS A 462 -6.47 -9.31 27.39
C LYS A 462 -5.07 -9.50 26.79
N GLN A 463 -4.06 -9.02 27.52
CA GLN A 463 -2.66 -9.09 27.07
C GLN A 463 -2.13 -10.53 27.01
N ASP A 464 -2.69 -11.44 27.80
CA ASP A 464 -2.37 -12.88 27.80
C ASP A 464 -2.55 -13.52 26.41
N PHE A 465 -3.61 -13.15 25.70
CA PHE A 465 -3.87 -13.61 24.34
C PHE A 465 -2.83 -13.13 23.33
N LEU A 466 -2.40 -11.87 23.42
CA LEU A 466 -1.36 -11.34 22.54
C LEU A 466 -0.02 -12.02 22.82
N ALA A 467 0.33 -12.23 24.10
CA ALA A 467 1.53 -12.96 24.48
C ALA A 467 1.53 -14.41 23.94
N PHE A 468 0.38 -15.09 23.97
CA PHE A 468 0.22 -16.41 23.35
C PHE A 468 0.44 -16.38 21.83
N CYS A 469 -0.14 -15.40 21.14
CA CYS A 469 0.05 -15.23 19.69
C CYS A 469 1.51 -14.94 19.33
N ASP A 470 2.19 -14.09 20.12
CA ASP A 470 3.60 -13.74 19.91
C ASP A 470 4.51 -14.94 20.14
N LEU A 471 4.25 -15.74 21.18
CA LEU A 471 4.96 -17.00 21.41
C LEU A 471 4.79 -17.96 20.22
N LEU A 472 3.55 -18.18 19.76
CA LEU A 472 3.25 -19.02 18.60
C LEU A 472 4.04 -18.55 17.36
N LYS A 473 3.99 -17.25 17.04
CA LYS A 473 4.70 -16.70 15.89
C LYS A 473 6.22 -16.80 16.04
N THR A 474 6.74 -16.67 17.25
CA THR A 474 8.18 -16.81 17.54
C THR A 474 8.64 -18.24 17.28
N LEU A 475 7.95 -19.23 17.85
CA LEU A 475 8.26 -20.65 17.68
C LEU A 475 8.20 -21.08 16.20
N LEU A 476 7.22 -20.57 15.45
CA LEU A 476 7.12 -20.83 14.01
C LEU A 476 8.30 -20.22 13.23
N ARG A 477 8.71 -18.99 13.55
CA ARG A 477 9.86 -18.34 12.90
C ARG A 477 11.17 -19.05 13.21
N GLU A 478 11.37 -19.47 14.46
CA GLU A 478 12.55 -20.24 14.88
C GLU A 478 12.63 -21.59 14.17
N ALA A 479 11.48 -22.22 13.90
CA ALA A 479 11.38 -23.43 13.10
C ALA A 479 11.51 -23.19 11.58
N GLY A 480 11.73 -21.96 11.13
CA GLY A 480 11.86 -21.60 9.71
C GLY A 480 10.54 -21.59 8.93
N VAL A 481 9.39 -21.59 9.61
CA VAL A 481 8.07 -21.51 8.97
C VAL A 481 7.83 -20.11 8.45
N GLN A 482 7.42 -20.00 7.18
CA GLN A 482 7.15 -18.71 6.55
C GLN A 482 5.77 -18.16 6.97
N ILE A 483 5.79 -17.19 7.87
CA ILE A 483 4.61 -16.39 8.20
C ILE A 483 4.41 -15.31 7.13
N ARG A 484 3.22 -15.30 6.52
CA ARG A 484 2.80 -14.38 5.45
C ARG A 484 1.66 -13.46 5.93
N ASP A 485 1.77 -12.94 7.15
CA ASP A 485 0.85 -11.93 7.67
C ASP A 485 0.95 -10.65 6.83
N GLY A 486 -0.17 -10.19 6.25
CA GLY A 486 -0.16 -9.03 5.35
C GLY A 486 -0.18 -7.68 6.06
N TYR A 487 -0.75 -7.61 7.27
CA TYR A 487 -1.05 -6.37 7.99
C TYR A 487 -0.90 -6.54 9.50
N GLU A 488 -1.06 -5.43 10.24
CA GLU A 488 -1.14 -5.44 11.70
C GLU A 488 -2.24 -6.40 12.18
N PHE A 489 -1.91 -7.18 13.21
CA PHE A 489 -2.76 -8.23 13.72
C PHE A 489 -3.95 -7.63 14.48
N VAL A 490 -5.16 -7.82 13.94
CA VAL A 490 -6.41 -7.45 14.60
C VAL A 490 -7.27 -8.69 14.73
N PRO A 491 -7.46 -9.23 15.95
CA PRO A 491 -8.28 -10.41 16.18
C PRO A 491 -9.75 -10.13 15.82
N HIS A 492 -10.32 -11.00 14.98
CA HIS A 492 -11.70 -10.91 14.54
C HIS A 492 -12.24 -12.30 14.19
N ALA A 493 -13.56 -12.45 14.24
CA ALA A 493 -14.26 -13.62 13.70
C ALA A 493 -15.12 -13.18 12.51
N THR A 494 -14.80 -13.63 11.30
CA THR A 494 -15.55 -13.26 10.10
C THR A 494 -16.93 -13.92 10.12
N ILE A 495 -17.97 -13.11 10.01
CA ILE A 495 -19.37 -13.54 9.94
C ILE A 495 -19.77 -13.73 8.48
N MET A 496 -19.45 -12.74 7.64
CA MET A 496 -19.83 -12.72 6.23
C MET A 496 -18.76 -12.03 5.41
N LYS A 497 -18.57 -12.49 4.17
CA LYS A 497 -17.65 -11.87 3.20
C LYS A 497 -18.23 -11.97 1.80
N VAL A 498 -18.42 -10.83 1.14
CA VAL A 498 -18.89 -10.80 -0.25
C VAL A 498 -17.86 -11.48 -1.16
N THR A 499 -18.27 -12.57 -1.80
CA THR A 499 -17.44 -13.34 -2.74
C THR A 499 -17.33 -12.61 -4.08
N ARG A 500 -16.35 -12.97 -4.93
CA ARG A 500 -16.23 -12.36 -6.26
C ARG A 500 -17.48 -12.62 -7.12
N PRO A 501 -18.05 -13.84 -7.18
CA PRO A 501 -19.28 -14.10 -7.94
C PRO A 501 -20.44 -13.20 -7.50
N VAL A 502 -20.72 -13.15 -6.20
CA VAL A 502 -21.80 -12.31 -5.65
C VAL A 502 -21.53 -10.82 -5.86
N ALA A 503 -20.28 -10.37 -5.75
CA ALA A 503 -19.93 -8.98 -6.04
C ALA A 503 -20.15 -8.60 -7.51
N ARG A 504 -19.90 -9.52 -8.46
CA ARG A 504 -20.17 -9.33 -9.89
C ARG A 504 -21.66 -9.25 -10.17
N GLU A 505 -22.43 -10.17 -9.58
CA GLU A 505 -23.89 -10.20 -9.68
C GLU A 505 -24.52 -8.90 -9.15
N ARG A 506 -24.11 -8.48 -7.95
CA ARG A 506 -24.59 -7.25 -7.29
C ARG A 506 -24.00 -5.97 -7.90
N ARG A 507 -22.99 -6.08 -8.77
CA ARG A 507 -22.15 -4.96 -9.26
C ARG A 507 -21.57 -4.10 -8.12
N SER A 508 -21.38 -4.70 -6.96
CA SER A 508 -20.94 -4.03 -5.75
C SER A 508 -20.31 -5.04 -4.79
N THR A 509 -19.15 -4.70 -4.24
CA THR A 509 -18.55 -5.44 -3.14
C THR A 509 -19.12 -5.04 -1.78
N ASN A 510 -19.91 -3.98 -1.72
CA ASN A 510 -20.28 -3.34 -0.48
C ASN A 510 -21.51 -3.99 0.15
N ILE A 511 -21.48 -4.13 1.46
CA ILE A 511 -22.60 -4.49 2.33
C ILE A 511 -23.10 -3.17 2.91
N ASP A 512 -24.40 -2.89 2.77
CA ASP A 512 -25.02 -1.69 3.33
C ASP A 512 -24.88 -1.70 4.85
N PRO A 513 -24.27 -0.67 5.47
CA PRO A 513 -24.16 -0.56 6.91
C PRO A 513 -25.47 -0.69 7.68
N ALA A 514 -26.60 -0.31 7.09
CA ALA A 514 -27.90 -0.43 7.72
C ALA A 514 -28.28 -1.89 8.03
N ILE A 515 -27.79 -2.84 7.23
CA ILE A 515 -28.15 -4.26 7.34
C ILE A 515 -27.48 -4.93 8.54
N TYR A 516 -26.28 -4.48 8.95
CA TYR A 516 -25.58 -5.02 10.13
C TYR A 516 -25.54 -4.05 11.32
N ALA A 517 -26.11 -2.85 11.18
CA ALA A 517 -26.22 -1.85 12.25
C ALA A 517 -26.82 -2.40 13.57
N PRO A 518 -27.85 -3.28 13.54
CA PRO A 518 -28.41 -3.85 14.77
C PRO A 518 -27.38 -4.62 15.62
N PHE A 519 -26.30 -5.09 15.00
CA PHE A 519 -25.32 -5.97 15.63
C PHE A 519 -24.04 -5.26 16.10
N VAL A 520 -23.91 -3.96 15.87
CA VAL A 520 -22.69 -3.18 16.18
C VAL A 520 -22.34 -3.20 17.67
N ASP A 521 -23.32 -3.45 18.54
CA ASP A 521 -23.17 -3.53 20.00
C ASP A 521 -23.73 -4.82 20.62
N THR A 522 -23.93 -5.88 19.81
CA THR A 522 -24.47 -7.16 20.28
C THR A 522 -23.42 -8.00 21.00
N GLU A 523 -23.76 -8.57 22.15
CA GLU A 523 -22.93 -9.56 22.84
C GLU A 523 -23.12 -10.93 22.19
N PHE A 524 -22.08 -11.41 21.51
CA PHE A 524 -22.06 -12.74 20.90
C PHE A 524 -21.60 -13.80 21.88
N GLY A 525 -20.86 -13.46 22.94
CA GLY A 525 -20.48 -14.36 24.02
C GLY A 525 -18.98 -14.61 24.12
N TYR A 526 -18.59 -15.75 24.68
CA TYR A 526 -17.22 -16.02 25.09
C TYR A 526 -16.69 -17.32 24.48
N GLN A 527 -15.43 -17.33 24.07
CA GLN A 527 -14.75 -18.51 23.57
C GLN A 527 -13.47 -18.77 24.37
N LYS A 528 -13.34 -19.95 24.95
CA LYS A 528 -12.07 -20.42 25.54
C LYS A 528 -11.15 -20.97 24.45
N ILE A 529 -9.85 -20.86 24.68
CA ILE A 529 -8.83 -21.42 23.78
C ILE A 529 -8.48 -22.82 24.27
N ASP A 530 -9.29 -23.78 23.84
CA ASP A 530 -9.09 -25.19 24.19
C ASP A 530 -8.17 -25.91 23.20
N ALA A 531 -8.08 -25.42 21.96
CA ALA A 531 -7.22 -25.96 20.92
C ALA A 531 -6.88 -24.89 19.87
N ILE A 532 -5.79 -25.12 19.12
CA ILE A 532 -5.49 -24.41 17.87
C ILE A 532 -5.42 -25.39 16.69
N TYR A 533 -5.74 -24.88 15.51
CA TYR A 533 -5.91 -25.68 14.30
C TYR A 533 -5.04 -25.09 13.20
N LEU A 534 -4.17 -25.91 12.60
CA LEU A 534 -3.52 -25.60 11.35
C LEU A 534 -4.48 -26.01 10.23
N CYS A 535 -4.90 -25.05 9.42
CA CYS A 535 -5.92 -25.22 8.39
C CYS A 535 -5.37 -24.87 7.00
N SER A 536 -5.82 -25.60 5.99
CA SER A 536 -5.62 -25.24 4.58
C SER A 536 -6.64 -24.18 4.16
N ILE A 537 -6.18 -23.23 3.34
CA ILE A 537 -7.06 -22.26 2.68
C ILE A 537 -7.57 -22.90 1.39
N GLY A 538 -8.89 -22.97 1.25
CA GLY A 538 -9.54 -23.53 0.06
C GLY A 538 -11.01 -23.79 0.31
N SER A 539 -11.68 -24.41 -0.66
CA SER A 539 -13.08 -24.85 -0.58
C SER A 539 -13.26 -26.15 0.20
N ASP A 540 -12.20 -26.96 0.32
CA ASP A 540 -12.30 -28.27 0.94
C ASP A 540 -12.60 -28.19 2.44
N ARG A 541 -13.47 -29.09 2.91
CA ARG A 541 -13.93 -29.15 4.29
C ARG A 541 -13.82 -30.56 4.85
N ARG A 542 -13.64 -30.66 6.17
CA ARG A 542 -13.80 -31.87 6.96
C ARG A 542 -15.27 -32.33 6.94
N SER A 543 -15.52 -33.56 7.39
CA SER A 543 -16.88 -34.11 7.51
C SER A 543 -17.80 -33.32 8.44
N ASP A 544 -17.24 -32.58 9.40
CA ASP A 544 -17.98 -31.71 10.32
C ASP A 544 -18.18 -30.28 9.79
N GLY A 545 -17.76 -30.00 8.55
CA GLY A 545 -17.90 -28.70 7.91
C GLY A 545 -16.86 -27.66 8.33
N PHE A 546 -15.84 -28.03 9.11
CA PHE A 546 -14.68 -27.16 9.37
C PHE A 546 -13.66 -27.22 8.22
N TYR A 547 -12.69 -26.30 8.20
CA TYR A 547 -11.60 -26.32 7.23
C TYR A 547 -10.81 -27.63 7.29
N LEU A 548 -10.24 -28.07 6.16
CA LEU A 548 -9.26 -29.15 6.18
C LEU A 548 -8.14 -28.81 7.16
N THR A 549 -7.94 -29.69 8.13
CA THR A 549 -7.07 -29.47 9.28
C THR A 549 -5.94 -30.50 9.27
N PRO A 550 -4.77 -30.20 8.69
CA PRO A 550 -3.61 -31.10 8.77
C PRO A 550 -3.16 -31.41 10.20
N LEU A 551 -3.29 -30.47 11.13
CA LEU A 551 -2.92 -30.65 12.53
C LEU A 551 -3.85 -29.91 13.48
N GLU A 552 -4.24 -30.59 14.54
CA GLU A 552 -5.02 -30.05 15.66
C GLU A 552 -4.19 -30.21 16.95
N LEU A 553 -3.97 -29.10 17.64
CA LEU A 553 -3.30 -29.09 18.95
C LEU A 553 -4.32 -28.84 20.05
N ASP A 554 -4.78 -29.94 20.64
CA ASP A 554 -5.65 -29.92 21.81
C ASP A 554 -4.85 -29.61 23.09
N PHE A 555 -5.30 -28.57 23.81
CA PHE A 555 -4.75 -28.12 25.09
C PHE A 555 -5.59 -28.56 26.28
N THR A 556 -6.78 -29.14 26.06
CA THR A 556 -7.53 -29.79 27.13
C THR A 556 -6.71 -30.96 27.71
N ASN A 557 -6.95 -31.27 28.98
CA ASN A 557 -6.25 -32.33 29.71
C ASN A 557 -6.98 -33.65 29.57
#